data_AF-A0A536PM25-F1
#
_entry.id   AF-A0A536PM25-F1
#
_cell.length_a   1.000
_cell.length_b   1.000
_cell.length_c   1.000
_cell.angle_alpha   90.00
_cell.angle_beta   90.00
_cell.angle_gamma   90.00
#
_symmetry.space_group_name_H-M   'P 1'
#
loop_
_entity.id
_entity.type
_entity.pdbx_description
1 polymer ?
#
loop_
_entity_poly.entity_id
_entity_poly.type
_entity_poly.pdbx_seq_one_letter_code
_entity_poly.pdbx_strand_id
1 'polypeptide(L)'
;MGDAYQYLSGRACHAGCDRALGGGRRSAAAHRAHPRTIEERRDRERSTETAAHATGHDSVSVDLSYFLTLSAGLFGIGCFGMLAKRSALAVLMSAELMLTGANLALVAFTRFGAGAATRHAPGAALALFASVSGAAEFALGAVIVVVIYRSRRTVWVDDYDLKG
;
A
#
# COMPACT_ATOMS: atom_id res chain seq x y z
N MET A 1 -10.30 26.45 -25.62
CA MET A 1 -10.77 25.05 -25.44
C MET A 1 -10.36 24.61 -24.04
N GLY A 2 -10.88 25.30 -23.01
CA GLY A 2 -10.37 25.21 -21.63
C GLY A 2 -11.41 25.55 -20.55
N ASP A 3 -12.70 25.38 -20.84
CA ASP A 3 -13.77 25.97 -20.04
C ASP A 3 -14.84 24.92 -19.68
N ALA A 4 -14.45 23.87 -18.95
CA ALA A 4 -15.40 22.84 -18.51
C ALA A 4 -15.22 22.34 -17.06
N TYR A 5 -14.20 22.80 -16.32
CA TYR A 5 -13.97 22.35 -14.93
C TYR A 5 -14.49 23.32 -13.86
N GLN A 6 -15.10 24.44 -14.25
CA GLN A 6 -15.52 25.48 -13.31
C GLN A 6 -16.97 25.31 -12.77
N TYR A 7 -17.63 24.17 -13.01
CA TYR A 7 -19.08 24.04 -12.80
C TYR A 7 -19.56 23.04 -11.73
N LEU A 8 -18.70 22.54 -10.83
CA LEU A 8 -19.13 21.57 -9.81
C LEU A 8 -18.45 21.79 -8.44
N SER A 9 -18.82 22.86 -7.75
CA SER A 9 -18.84 22.89 -6.27
C SER A 9 -19.55 24.12 -5.73
N GLY A 10 -20.87 24.19 -5.99
CA GLY A 10 -21.76 24.95 -5.13
C GLY A 10 -21.99 24.21 -3.82
N ARG A 11 -21.66 24.86 -2.69
CA ARG A 11 -22.24 24.71 -1.35
C ARG A 11 -21.85 26.00 -0.60
N ALA A 12 -22.71 27.02 -0.55
CA ALA A 12 -23.79 27.18 0.43
C ALA A 12 -23.28 27.05 1.88
N CYS A 13 -23.02 28.20 2.53
CA CYS A 13 -23.53 28.61 3.85
C CYS A 13 -22.53 29.56 4.53
N HIS A 14 -22.79 30.87 4.50
CA HIS A 14 -22.35 31.79 5.55
C HIS A 14 -23.39 32.90 5.68
N ALA A 15 -24.62 32.49 6.03
CA ALA A 15 -25.59 33.33 6.69
C ALA A 15 -25.35 33.15 8.20
N GLY A 16 -24.55 34.04 8.78
CA GLY A 16 -24.20 34.04 10.20
C GLY A 16 -24.09 35.48 10.71
N CYS A 17 -25.08 36.29 10.36
CA CYS A 17 -25.30 37.60 10.93
C CYS A 17 -26.18 37.38 12.15
N ASP A 18 -25.57 37.14 13.31
CA ASP A 18 -26.30 37.21 14.57
C ASP A 18 -25.58 38.07 15.60
N ARG A 19 -26.41 38.91 16.20
CA ARG A 19 -26.09 40.16 16.87
C ARG A 19 -26.04 39.87 18.37
N ALA A 20 -25.09 40.52 19.03
CA ALA A 20 -25.18 41.14 20.36
C ALA A 20 -25.87 40.39 21.53
N LEU A 21 -25.20 40.42 22.69
CA LEU A 21 -25.66 40.59 24.08
C LEU A 21 -24.55 39.95 24.96
N GLY A 22 -23.92 40.55 25.96
CA GLY A 22 -24.18 41.73 26.75
C GLY A 22 -23.84 41.40 28.21
N GLY A 23 -22.78 42.02 28.76
CA GLY A 23 -22.65 42.34 30.19
C GLY A 23 -22.26 41.24 31.20
N GLY A 24 -21.42 41.60 32.18
CA GLY A 24 -21.31 40.88 33.45
C GLY A 24 -19.93 40.88 34.08
N ARG A 25 -19.64 41.91 34.91
CA ARG A 25 -18.44 42.00 35.75
C ARG A 25 -18.63 41.24 37.08
N ARG A 26 -17.50 40.81 37.66
CA ARG A 26 -17.10 40.82 39.11
C ARG A 26 -16.92 39.46 39.83
N SER A 27 -15.79 39.43 40.56
CA SER A 27 -15.51 38.82 41.88
C SER A 27 -15.40 37.29 41.95
N ALA A 28 -14.23 36.70 42.25
CA ALA A 28 -13.48 36.63 43.53
C ALA A 28 -13.85 35.40 44.40
N ALA A 29 -12.86 34.95 45.19
CA ALA A 29 -12.81 33.81 46.14
C ALA A 29 -12.34 32.48 45.52
N ALA A 30 -11.14 31.94 45.78
CA ALA A 30 -10.38 31.70 47.02
C ALA A 30 -10.98 30.60 47.93
N HIS A 31 -10.19 29.53 48.09
CA HIS A 31 -10.19 28.51 49.15
C HIS A 31 -11.38 27.54 49.28
N ARG A 32 -11.13 26.26 48.94
CA ARG A 32 -11.38 25.09 49.81
C ARG A 32 -10.75 23.83 49.22
N ALA A 33 -9.85 23.19 49.97
CA ALA A 33 -9.40 21.83 49.71
C ALA A 33 -10.58 20.87 50.02
N HIS A 34 -11.08 20.20 49.00
CA HIS A 34 -12.24 19.30 49.06
C HIS A 34 -11.74 17.84 49.09
N PRO A 35 -12.35 16.94 49.89
CA PRO A 35 -12.04 15.51 49.84
C PRO A 35 -12.40 14.97 48.45
N ARG A 36 -11.47 14.24 47.82
CA ARG A 36 -11.67 13.68 46.47
C ARG A 36 -12.84 12.70 46.47
N THR A 37 -13.88 13.01 45.70
CA THR A 37 -15.07 12.18 45.52
C THR A 37 -14.72 10.92 44.71
N ILE A 38 -15.51 9.85 44.86
CA ILE A 38 -15.34 8.60 44.09
C ILE A 38 -15.38 8.85 42.56
N GLU A 39 -16.05 9.92 42.12
CA GLU A 39 -16.02 10.42 40.73
C GLU A 39 -14.61 10.75 40.24
N GLU A 40 -13.78 11.39 41.06
CA GLU A 40 -12.44 11.85 40.68
C GLU A 40 -11.48 10.66 40.40
N ARG A 41 -11.74 9.49 41.00
CA ARG A 41 -11.00 8.25 40.73
C ARG A 41 -11.41 7.64 39.38
N ARG A 42 -12.71 7.68 39.07
CA ARG A 42 -13.29 7.12 37.84
C ARG A 42 -12.90 7.92 36.60
N ASP A 43 -12.73 9.22 36.74
CA ASP A 43 -12.22 10.09 35.67
C ASP A 43 -10.73 9.84 35.37
N ARG A 44 -9.96 9.44 36.38
CA ARG A 44 -8.56 9.06 36.20
C ARG A 44 -8.40 7.73 35.46
N GLU A 45 -9.28 6.76 35.71
CA GLU A 45 -9.33 5.49 34.98
C GLU A 45 -9.81 5.67 33.53
N ARG A 46 -10.81 6.53 33.29
CA ARG A 46 -11.24 6.92 31.93
C ARG A 46 -10.14 7.64 31.14
N SER A 47 -9.30 8.43 31.82
CA SER A 47 -8.17 9.11 31.20
C SER A 47 -7.07 8.14 30.75
N THR A 48 -6.92 6.99 31.42
CA THR A 48 -5.97 5.95 31.01
C THR A 48 -6.50 5.07 29.87
N GLU A 49 -7.81 4.84 29.77
CA GLU A 49 -8.39 4.08 28.64
C GLU A 49 -8.50 4.91 27.35
N THR A 50 -8.62 6.24 27.43
CA THR A 50 -8.73 7.11 26.24
C THR A 50 -7.36 7.35 25.56
N ALA A 51 -6.25 6.96 26.20
CA ALA A 51 -4.91 7.10 25.62
C ALA A 51 -4.50 5.93 24.70
N ALA A 52 -5.22 4.81 24.72
CA ALA A 52 -4.87 3.60 23.94
C ALA A 52 -5.58 3.49 22.58
N HIS A 53 -6.58 4.34 22.32
CA HIS A 53 -7.35 4.34 21.07
C HIS A 53 -7.24 5.67 20.32
N ALA A 54 -6.10 6.35 20.47
CA ALA A 54 -5.59 7.22 19.41
C ALA A 54 -4.94 6.32 18.35
N THR A 55 -5.77 5.50 17.68
CA THR A 55 -5.42 5.04 16.35
C THR A 55 -5.20 6.31 15.56
N GLY A 56 -3.93 6.59 15.28
CA GLY A 56 -3.54 7.63 14.34
C GLY A 56 -4.46 7.44 13.15
N HIS A 57 -5.33 8.43 12.93
CA HIS A 57 -5.76 8.72 11.60
C HIS A 57 -4.50 9.30 10.94
N ASP A 58 -3.53 8.41 10.69
CA ASP A 58 -2.48 8.65 9.73
C ASP A 58 -3.29 8.94 8.48
N SER A 59 -3.36 10.22 8.10
CA SER A 59 -3.74 10.56 6.75
C SER A 59 -2.73 9.81 5.90
N VAL A 60 -3.10 8.61 5.45
CA VAL A 60 -2.29 7.78 4.56
C VAL A 60 -2.24 8.57 3.28
N SER A 61 -1.33 9.54 3.23
CA SER A 61 -0.91 10.19 2.02
C SER A 61 -0.26 9.07 1.23
N VAL A 62 -1.00 8.60 0.23
CA VAL A 62 -0.56 7.55 -0.69
C VAL A 62 0.59 8.12 -1.50
N ASP A 63 1.77 7.99 -0.91
CA ASP A 63 3.03 8.52 -1.42
C ASP A 63 3.77 7.46 -2.24
N LEU A 64 4.69 7.91 -3.10
CA LEU A 64 5.51 7.06 -3.95
C LEU A 64 6.24 5.99 -3.11
N SER A 65 6.67 6.34 -1.90
CA SER A 65 7.35 5.43 -0.96
C SER A 65 6.55 4.15 -0.67
N TYR A 66 5.23 4.22 -0.52
CA TYR A 66 4.41 3.02 -0.24
C TYR A 66 4.49 1.99 -1.37
N PHE A 67 4.42 2.46 -2.62
CA PHE A 67 4.51 1.59 -3.79
C PHE A 67 5.91 1.01 -3.97
N LEU A 68 6.97 1.79 -3.71
CA LEU A 68 8.34 1.27 -3.78
C LEU A 68 8.60 0.21 -2.71
N THR A 69 8.16 0.44 -1.47
CA THR A 69 8.35 -0.54 -0.39
C THR A 69 7.62 -1.84 -0.71
N LEU A 70 6.38 -1.77 -1.20
CA LEU A 70 5.62 -2.93 -1.62
C LEU A 70 6.28 -3.66 -2.80
N SER A 71 6.70 -2.91 -3.82
CA SER A 71 7.43 -3.44 -4.98
C SER A 71 8.72 -4.14 -4.58
N ALA A 72 9.52 -3.53 -3.71
CA ALA A 72 10.77 -4.09 -3.23
C ALA A 72 10.53 -5.36 -2.39
N GLY A 73 9.48 -5.37 -1.58
CA GLY A 73 9.06 -6.55 -0.82
C GLY A 73 8.67 -7.71 -1.73
N LEU A 74 7.81 -7.46 -2.73
CA LEU A 74 7.43 -8.46 -3.73
C LEU A 74 8.66 -8.98 -4.49
N PHE A 75 9.50 -8.07 -5.01
CA PHE A 75 10.73 -8.45 -5.71
C PHE A 75 11.68 -9.27 -4.84
N GLY A 76 11.85 -8.89 -3.57
CA GLY A 76 12.69 -9.59 -2.60
C GLY A 76 12.18 -10.99 -2.27
N ILE A 77 10.86 -11.15 -2.06
CA ILE A 77 10.22 -12.46 -1.84
C ILE A 77 10.39 -13.34 -3.08
N GLY A 78 10.22 -12.78 -4.27
CA GLY A 78 10.44 -13.50 -5.52
C GLY A 78 11.89 -13.92 -5.69
N CYS A 79 12.84 -13.04 -5.40
CA CYS A 79 14.27 -13.34 -5.43
C CYS A 79 14.64 -14.47 -4.46
N PHE A 80 14.13 -14.39 -3.23
CA PHE A 80 14.32 -15.43 -2.22
C PHE A 80 13.70 -16.76 -2.66
N GLY A 81 12.48 -16.75 -3.21
CA GLY A 81 11.82 -17.92 -3.75
C GLY A 81 12.60 -18.57 -4.88
N MET A 82 13.15 -17.79 -5.79
CA MET A 82 13.97 -18.28 -6.90
C MET A 82 15.21 -19.03 -6.42
N LEU A 83 15.89 -18.52 -5.38
CA LEU A 83 17.09 -19.13 -4.81
C LEU A 83 16.80 -20.33 -3.90
N ALA A 84 15.67 -20.33 -3.20
CA ALA A 84 15.33 -21.35 -2.21
C ALA A 84 14.66 -22.60 -2.81
N LYS A 85 14.11 -22.51 -4.03
CA LYS A 85 13.26 -23.57 -4.59
C LYS A 85 14.04 -24.49 -5.54
N ARG A 86 13.90 -25.79 -5.31
CA ARG A 86 14.52 -26.86 -6.14
C ARG A 86 13.65 -27.37 -7.28
N SER A 87 12.38 -26.95 -7.35
CA SER A 87 11.47 -27.37 -8.41
C SER A 87 11.38 -26.30 -9.49
N ALA A 88 11.46 -26.72 -10.76
CA ALA A 88 11.44 -25.81 -11.90
C ALA A 88 10.17 -24.93 -11.93
N LEU A 89 9.01 -25.52 -11.61
CA LEU A 89 7.74 -24.78 -11.53
C LEU A 89 7.75 -23.68 -10.47
N ALA A 90 8.41 -23.93 -9.34
CA ALA A 90 8.48 -22.93 -8.28
C ALA A 90 9.48 -21.80 -8.59
N VAL A 91 10.53 -22.09 -9.36
CA VAL A 91 11.44 -21.07 -9.89
C VAL A 91 10.69 -20.15 -10.86
N LEU A 92 9.86 -20.71 -11.76
CA LEU A 92 9.03 -19.94 -12.70
C LEU A 92 8.01 -19.05 -11.98
N MET A 93 7.30 -19.59 -10.99
CA MET A 93 6.37 -18.82 -10.13
C MET A 93 7.08 -17.67 -9.39
N SER A 94 8.31 -17.92 -8.93
CA SER A 94 9.11 -16.90 -8.25
C SER A 94 9.52 -15.78 -9.21
N ALA A 95 9.86 -16.12 -10.47
CA ALA A 95 10.17 -15.14 -11.51
C ALA A 95 8.96 -14.26 -11.87
N GLU A 96 7.75 -14.83 -11.97
CA GLU A 96 6.51 -14.05 -12.16
C GLU A 96 6.26 -13.09 -10.99
N LEU A 97 6.58 -13.52 -9.78
CA LEU A 97 6.47 -12.68 -8.58
C LEU A 97 7.53 -11.57 -8.55
N MET A 98 8.74 -11.80 -9.08
CA MET A 98 9.73 -10.73 -9.28
C MET A 98 9.26 -9.72 -10.33
N LEU A 99 8.73 -10.20 -11.46
CA LEU A 99 8.16 -9.38 -12.53
C LEU A 99 7.00 -8.52 -12.05
N THR A 100 6.13 -9.03 -11.15
CA THR A 100 5.04 -8.23 -10.58
C THR A 100 5.55 -7.07 -9.73
N GLY A 101 6.60 -7.30 -8.92
CA GLY A 101 7.28 -6.24 -8.18
C GLY A 101 7.86 -5.19 -9.11
N ALA A 102 8.69 -5.61 -10.08
CA ALA A 102 9.32 -4.69 -11.04
C ALA A 102 8.29 -3.84 -11.83
N ASN A 103 7.20 -4.46 -12.27
CA ASN A 103 6.11 -3.76 -12.95
C ASN A 103 5.41 -2.73 -12.05
N LEU A 104 5.24 -3.03 -10.76
CA LEU A 104 4.68 -2.10 -9.80
C LEU A 104 5.58 -0.87 -9.59
N ALA A 105 6.89 -1.07 -9.42
CA ALA A 105 7.85 0.05 -9.38
C ALA A 105 7.80 0.90 -10.65
N LEU A 106 7.77 0.27 -11.82
CA LEU A 106 7.69 0.98 -13.09
C LEU A 106 6.45 1.87 -13.18
N VAL A 107 5.27 1.31 -12.87
CA VAL A 107 4.00 2.06 -12.88
C VAL A 107 4.04 3.19 -11.85
N ALA A 108 4.55 2.94 -10.64
CA ALA A 108 4.66 3.94 -9.59
C ALA A 108 5.55 5.12 -10.01
N PHE A 109 6.72 4.87 -10.62
CA PHE A 109 7.57 5.94 -11.13
C PHE A 109 6.92 6.73 -12.26
N THR A 110 6.17 6.08 -13.16
CA THR A 110 5.46 6.82 -14.21
C THR A 110 4.28 7.63 -13.69
N ARG A 111 3.69 7.24 -12.56
CA ARG A 111 2.53 7.92 -11.96
C ARG A 111 2.89 9.06 -11.01
N PHE A 112 3.93 8.89 -10.19
CA PHE A 112 4.33 9.87 -9.18
C PHE A 112 5.66 10.58 -9.50
N GLY A 113 6.45 10.08 -10.46
CA GLY A 113 7.70 10.69 -10.90
C GLY A 113 7.51 11.78 -11.96
N ALA A 114 8.62 12.28 -12.49
CA ALA A 114 8.67 13.39 -13.45
C ALA A 114 7.84 13.20 -14.74
N GLY A 115 7.44 11.97 -15.07
CA GLY A 115 6.56 11.64 -16.19
C GLY A 115 5.06 11.87 -15.94
N ALA A 116 4.65 12.26 -14.73
CA ALA A 116 3.24 12.49 -14.39
C ALA A 116 2.60 13.65 -15.19
N ALA A 117 3.40 14.58 -15.72
CA ALA A 117 2.93 15.71 -16.53
C ALA A 117 2.60 15.32 -17.99
N THR A 118 3.09 14.17 -18.46
CA THR A 118 2.80 13.66 -19.80
C THR A 118 1.49 12.88 -19.82
N ARG A 119 0.61 13.19 -20.80
CA ARG A 119 -0.68 12.51 -20.97
C ARG A 119 -0.56 11.01 -21.32
N HIS A 120 0.64 10.58 -21.69
CA HIS A 120 0.96 9.19 -21.98
C HIS A 120 1.47 8.52 -20.70
N ALA A 121 0.87 7.40 -20.32
CA ALA A 121 1.29 6.57 -19.18
C ALA A 121 2.06 5.33 -19.67
N PRO A 122 3.30 5.48 -20.18
CA PRO A 122 4.05 4.38 -20.81
C PRO A 122 4.32 3.21 -19.85
N GLY A 123 4.43 3.48 -18.55
CA GLY A 123 4.68 2.45 -17.53
C GLY A 123 3.56 1.43 -17.41
N ALA A 124 2.30 1.85 -17.61
CA ALA A 124 1.16 0.93 -17.57
C ALA A 124 1.15 -0.03 -18.78
N ALA A 125 1.46 0.47 -19.98
CA ALA A 125 1.52 -0.36 -21.18
C ALA A 125 2.66 -1.39 -21.11
N LEU A 126 3.85 -0.97 -20.64
CA LEU A 126 4.99 -1.85 -20.44
C LEU A 126 4.71 -2.91 -19.36
N ALA A 127 4.06 -2.54 -18.25
CA ALA A 127 3.69 -3.47 -17.19
C ALA A 127 2.71 -4.55 -17.68
N LEU A 128 1.72 -4.17 -18.50
CA LEU A 128 0.78 -5.12 -19.10
C LEU A 128 1.49 -6.07 -20.06
N PHE A 129 2.36 -5.53 -20.92
CA PHE A 129 3.17 -6.34 -21.84
C PHE A 129 4.04 -7.35 -21.08
N ALA A 130 4.76 -6.90 -20.05
CA ALA A 130 5.61 -7.75 -19.22
C ALA A 130 4.80 -8.82 -18.48
N SER A 131 3.59 -8.50 -17.98
CA SER A 131 2.72 -9.49 -17.33
C SER A 131 2.24 -10.57 -18.31
N VAL A 132 1.92 -10.20 -19.56
CA VAL A 132 1.53 -11.17 -20.60
C VAL A 132 2.72 -12.04 -21.01
N SER A 133 3.92 -11.47 -21.16
CA SER A 133 5.15 -12.23 -21.43
C SER A 133 5.46 -13.22 -20.32
N GLY A 134 5.37 -12.79 -19.05
CA GLY A 134 5.59 -13.67 -17.89
C GLY A 134 4.61 -14.84 -17.84
N ALA A 135 3.32 -14.57 -18.07
CA ALA A 135 2.31 -15.64 -18.13
C ALA A 135 2.56 -16.63 -19.29
N ALA A 136 3.05 -16.14 -20.43
CA ALA A 136 3.43 -16.98 -21.56
C ALA A 136 4.65 -17.86 -21.24
N GLU A 137 5.66 -17.32 -20.55
CA GLU A 137 6.84 -18.06 -20.09
C GLU A 137 6.48 -19.13 -19.07
N PHE A 138 5.59 -18.83 -18.11
CA PHE A 138 5.09 -19.83 -17.16
C PHE A 138 4.34 -20.96 -17.86
N ALA A 139 3.47 -20.66 -18.82
CA ALA A 139 2.78 -21.67 -19.61
C ALA A 139 3.75 -22.56 -20.39
N LEU A 140 4.76 -21.97 -21.04
CA LEU A 140 5.79 -22.70 -21.77
C LEU A 140 6.62 -23.59 -20.83
N GLY A 141 7.03 -23.06 -19.68
CA GLY A 141 7.76 -23.79 -18.67
C GLY A 141 6.96 -24.94 -18.07
N ALA A 142 5.67 -24.75 -17.82
CA ALA A 142 4.78 -25.81 -17.35
C ALA A 142 4.64 -26.94 -18.38
N VAL A 143 4.50 -26.62 -19.67
CA VAL A 143 4.46 -27.62 -20.75
C VAL A 143 5.75 -28.45 -20.79
N ILE A 144 6.91 -27.79 -20.74
CA ILE A 144 8.21 -28.47 -20.74
C ILE A 144 8.33 -29.41 -19.52
N VAL A 145 7.96 -28.91 -18.33
CA VAL A 145 7.99 -29.72 -17.11
C VAL A 145 7.07 -30.93 -17.21
N VAL A 146 5.86 -30.80 -17.75
CA VAL A 146 4.93 -31.93 -17.92
C VAL A 146 5.50 -32.98 -18.88
N VAL A 147 6.13 -32.56 -19.97
CA VAL A 147 6.77 -33.48 -20.93
C VAL A 147 7.92 -34.24 -20.24
N ILE A 148 8.77 -33.55 -19.50
CA ILE A 148 9.86 -34.17 -18.73
C ILE A 148 9.29 -35.13 -17.68
N TYR A 149 8.25 -34.72 -16.97
CA TYR A 149 7.61 -35.53 -15.93
C TYR A 149 6.99 -36.82 -16.50
N ARG A 150 6.39 -36.76 -17.68
CA ARG A 150 5.86 -37.97 -18.37
C ARG A 150 6.96 -38.97 -18.73
N SER A 151 8.17 -38.50 -19.01
CA SER A 151 9.31 -39.35 -19.36
C SER A 151 10.06 -39.88 -18.13
N ARG A 152 10.21 -39.06 -17.09
CA ARG A 152 11.15 -39.30 -15.98
C ARG A 152 10.48 -39.56 -14.62
N ARG A 153 9.17 -39.31 -14.47
CA ARG A 153 8.41 -39.35 -13.20
C ARG A 153 8.98 -38.46 -12.08
N THR A 154 9.92 -37.57 -12.36
CA THR A 154 10.54 -36.63 -11.39
C THR A 154 10.56 -35.20 -11.92
N VAL A 155 10.55 -34.20 -11.02
CA VAL A 155 10.50 -32.74 -11.33
C VAL A 155 11.66 -31.98 -10.66
N TRP A 156 12.66 -32.71 -10.15
CA TRP A 156 13.77 -32.12 -9.40
C TRP A 156 14.80 -31.52 -10.35
N VAL A 157 15.19 -30.26 -10.10
CA VAL A 157 16.19 -29.57 -10.91
C VAL A 157 17.62 -30.00 -10.55
N ASP A 158 17.82 -30.65 -9.40
CA ASP A 158 19.14 -31.12 -8.93
C ASP A 158 19.63 -32.40 -9.63
N ASP A 159 18.79 -33.10 -10.39
CA ASP A 159 19.10 -34.42 -10.98
C ASP A 159 19.70 -34.33 -12.40
N TYR A 160 20.12 -33.13 -12.83
CA TYR A 160 20.76 -32.93 -14.13
C TYR A 160 22.28 -33.16 -14.02
N ASP A 161 22.68 -34.43 -13.93
CA ASP A 161 24.08 -34.84 -14.01
C ASP A 161 24.58 -34.76 -15.46
N LEU A 162 25.04 -33.58 -15.87
CA LEU A 162 25.90 -33.42 -17.06
C LEU A 162 27.35 -33.76 -16.64
N LYS A 163 27.62 -35.04 -16.32
CA LYS A 163 28.99 -35.54 -16.30
C LYS A 163 29.44 -35.76 -17.75
N GLY A 164 30.45 -35.00 -18.16
CA GLY A 164 31.29 -35.35 -19.31
C GLY A 164 32.15 -36.56 -19.03
#